data_AF-A0A6J2XST7-F1
#
_entry.id   AF-A0A6J2XST7-F1
#
_cell.length_a   1.000
_cell.length_b   1.000
_cell.length_c   1.000
_cell.angle_alpha   90.00
_cell.angle_beta   90.00
_cell.angle_gamma   90.00
#
_symmetry.space_group_name_H-M   'P 1'
#
loop_
_entity.id
_entity.type
_entity.pdbx_description
1 polymer ?
#
loop_
_entity_poly.entity_id
_entity_poly.type
_entity_poly.pdbx_seq_one_letter_code
_entity_poly.pdbx_strand_id
1 'polypeptide(L)'
;MATTNRIYILATFLVSSIALIFNIVSLSTEQWITGKLSDLTDTTQDFSYINYGLFRGNYRRYVSIRASYQVEMTCNFANNVCALLCSADSTADLLDALYNNNINENDDPTGSCISTTSSVFAIHPLTAKTLTTTTYVNRKNFINAGVWLSTIVCLVIAAIIGLLASVLALYNTISNPINFYLSVGSLYFYNGLALGFTLLYVILWGTMYNLTIFHNVALYDTLAEKMTSDKMAFLGYSYWISFIPMTFYGASIAVLFYREHLNAKDPKQKNIQIEDSADPSLFLF
;
A
#
# COMPACT_ATOMS: atom_id res chain seq x y z
N MET A 1 -22.03 -2.95 -40.02
CA MET A 1 -20.63 -2.88 -39.54
C MET A 1 -20.67 -2.53 -38.05
N ALA A 2 -20.30 -3.46 -37.17
CA ALA A 2 -20.50 -3.38 -35.71
C ALA A 2 -19.36 -2.60 -35.00
N THR A 3 -19.26 -1.30 -35.24
CA THR A 3 -18.25 -0.41 -34.64
C THR A 3 -18.56 -0.02 -33.19
N THR A 4 -19.80 -0.21 -32.72
CA THR A 4 -20.32 0.33 -31.45
C THR A 4 -19.73 -0.31 -30.17
N ASN A 5 -19.01 -1.43 -30.27
CA ASN A 5 -18.64 -2.23 -29.09
C ASN A 5 -17.18 -2.14 -28.64
N ARG A 6 -16.30 -1.52 -29.43
CA ARG A 6 -14.85 -1.41 -29.11
C ARG A 6 -14.54 -0.24 -28.17
N ILE A 7 -15.38 0.79 -28.19
CA ILE A 7 -15.26 1.97 -27.32
C ILE A 7 -15.31 1.57 -25.85
N TYR A 8 -16.18 0.64 -25.47
CA TYR A 8 -16.27 0.15 -24.09
C TYR A 8 -15.02 -0.62 -23.64
N ILE A 9 -14.35 -1.36 -24.55
CA ILE A 9 -13.09 -2.05 -24.25
C ILE A 9 -11.96 -1.03 -24.04
N LEU A 10 -11.90 0.00 -24.89
CA LEU A 10 -10.97 1.12 -24.73
C LEU A 10 -11.20 1.86 -23.40
N ALA A 11 -12.46 2.08 -23.03
CA ALA A 11 -12.81 2.69 -21.75
C ALA A 11 -12.33 1.83 -20.57
N THR A 12 -12.53 0.50 -20.62
CA THR A 12 -11.98 -0.44 -19.64
C THR A 12 -10.45 -0.32 -19.56
N PHE A 13 -9.74 -0.26 -20.68
CA PHE A 13 -8.29 -0.07 -20.70
C PHE A 13 -7.86 1.21 -19.96
N LEU A 14 -8.50 2.34 -20.25
CA LEU A 14 -8.17 3.63 -19.60
C LEU A 14 -8.45 3.60 -18.10
N VAL A 15 -9.62 3.08 -17.71
CA VAL A 15 -10.02 2.98 -16.30
C VAL A 15 -9.09 2.07 -15.51
N SER A 16 -8.74 0.89 -16.03
CA SER A 16 -7.80 -0.04 -15.40
C SER A 16 -6.38 0.53 -15.33
N SER A 17 -5.94 1.28 -16.35
CA SER A 17 -4.63 1.94 -16.34
C SER A 17 -4.55 3.03 -15.28
N ILE A 18 -5.60 3.83 -15.10
CA ILE A 18 -5.68 4.84 -14.03
C ILE A 18 -5.63 4.15 -12.66
N ALA A 19 -6.38 3.05 -12.46
CA ALA A 19 -6.33 2.27 -11.23
C ALA A 19 -4.92 1.75 -10.92
N LEU A 20 -4.21 1.24 -11.93
CA LEU A 20 -2.82 0.79 -11.78
C LEU A 20 -1.91 1.93 -11.30
N ILE A 21 -2.01 3.11 -11.91
CA ILE A 21 -1.19 4.28 -11.54
C ILE A 21 -1.41 4.63 -10.07
N PHE A 22 -2.67 4.69 -9.60
CA PHE A 22 -2.95 5.01 -8.19
C PHE A 22 -2.42 3.95 -7.22
N ASN A 23 -2.45 2.65 -7.57
CA ASN A 23 -1.81 1.61 -6.74
C ASN A 23 -0.29 1.83 -6.62
N ILE A 24 0.39 2.16 -7.72
CA ILE A 24 1.85 2.40 -7.72
C ILE A 24 2.18 3.67 -6.92
N VAL A 25 1.38 4.74 -7.07
CA VAL A 25 1.53 5.97 -6.29
C VAL A 25 1.33 5.69 -4.79
N SER A 26 0.31 4.92 -4.43
CA SER A 26 0.07 4.51 -3.05
C SER A 26 1.27 3.74 -2.48
N LEU A 27 1.84 2.78 -3.23
CA LEU A 27 3.03 2.03 -2.82
C LEU A 27 4.27 2.91 -2.58
N SER A 28 4.45 3.94 -3.43
CA SER A 28 5.69 4.74 -3.47
C SER A 28 5.69 5.91 -2.50
N THR A 29 4.55 6.25 -1.90
CA THR A 29 4.40 7.47 -1.09
C THR A 29 4.68 7.22 0.39
N GLU A 30 5.27 8.22 1.04
CA GLU A 30 5.72 8.16 2.45
C GLU A 30 4.68 8.67 3.46
N GLN A 31 3.39 8.58 3.13
CA GLN A 31 2.31 9.28 3.85
C GLN A 31 1.10 8.38 4.06
N TRP A 32 1.37 7.13 4.44
CA TRP A 32 0.32 6.20 4.86
C TRP A 32 -0.16 6.50 6.26
N ILE A 33 0.72 6.99 7.13
CA ILE A 33 0.43 7.29 8.52
C ILE A 33 1.11 8.60 8.92
N THR A 34 0.35 9.44 9.61
CA THR A 34 0.78 10.71 10.19
C THR A 34 0.51 10.65 11.68
N GLY A 35 1.54 10.74 12.51
CA GLY A 35 1.44 10.73 13.96
C GLY A 35 1.96 12.00 14.60
N LYS A 36 1.38 12.37 15.73
CA LYS A 36 1.96 13.35 16.67
C LYS A 36 2.44 12.62 17.91
N LEU A 37 3.58 13.06 18.43
CA LEU A 37 4.20 12.53 19.63
C LEU A 37 4.37 13.67 20.63
N SER A 38 4.07 13.39 21.90
CA SER A 38 4.37 14.27 23.02
C SER A 38 5.44 13.65 23.90
N ASP A 39 6.39 14.45 24.35
CA ASP A 39 7.38 14.03 25.34
C ASP A 39 6.68 13.78 26.69
N LEU A 40 7.16 12.79 27.44
CA LEU A 40 6.64 12.46 28.77
C LEU A 40 7.26 13.34 29.87
N THR A 41 8.40 13.96 29.58
CA THR A 41 9.21 14.71 30.56
C THR A 41 9.16 16.23 30.36
N ASP A 42 8.77 16.68 29.18
CA ASP A 42 8.67 18.10 28.84
C ASP A 42 7.25 18.63 29.11
N THR A 43 7.17 19.78 29.78
CA THR A 43 5.91 20.50 30.07
C THR A 43 5.60 21.55 29.00
N THR A 44 6.52 21.79 28.07
CA THR A 44 6.26 22.60 26.88
C THR A 44 5.44 21.77 25.87
N GLN A 45 4.39 22.35 25.32
CA GLN A 45 3.48 21.66 24.37
C GLN A 45 4.08 21.52 22.97
N ASP A 46 5.39 21.28 22.86
CA ASP A 46 6.03 21.10 21.56
C ASP A 46 5.85 19.65 21.09
N PHE A 47 5.04 19.48 20.04
CA PHE A 47 4.73 18.18 19.48
C PHE A 47 5.78 17.77 18.45
N SER A 48 6.26 16.54 18.56
CA SER A 48 7.01 15.88 17.51
C SER A 48 6.07 15.24 16.48
N TYR A 49 6.49 15.21 15.22
CA TYR A 49 5.64 14.73 14.11
C TYR A 49 6.35 13.62 13.38
N ILE A 50 5.62 12.56 13.05
CA ILE A 50 6.11 11.47 12.23
C ILE A 50 5.17 11.27 11.05
N ASN A 51 5.75 11.14 9.86
CA ASN A 51 5.03 10.71 8.68
C ASN A 51 5.78 9.57 8.02
N TYR A 52 5.12 8.47 7.71
CA TYR A 52 5.77 7.35 7.03
C TYR A 52 4.84 6.61 6.09
N GLY A 53 5.44 6.01 5.06
CA GLY A 53 4.83 5.07 4.14
C GLY A 53 5.15 3.63 4.51
N LEU A 54 5.02 2.72 3.56
CA LEU A 54 5.27 1.29 3.83
C LEU A 54 6.75 0.99 4.11
N PHE A 55 7.66 1.74 3.50
CA PHE A 55 9.11 1.45 3.57
C PHE A 55 9.90 2.50 4.35
N ARG A 56 9.55 3.78 4.19
CA ARG A 56 10.32 4.92 4.69
C ARG A 56 9.42 6.01 5.23
N GLY A 57 9.99 6.87 6.05
CA GLY A 57 9.32 8.03 6.59
C GLY A 57 10.27 9.12 7.05
N ASN A 58 9.66 10.21 7.49
CA ASN A 58 10.33 11.37 8.04
C ASN A 58 9.81 11.62 9.46
N TYR A 59 10.73 11.64 10.41
CA TYR A 59 10.48 11.96 11.80
C TYR A 59 11.06 13.35 12.12
N ARG A 60 10.20 14.26 12.56
CA ARG A 60 10.56 15.63 12.96
C ARG A 60 10.42 15.77 14.46
N ARG A 61 11.54 15.97 15.14
CA ARG A 61 11.62 16.09 16.60
C ARG A 61 11.71 17.56 17.01
N TYR A 62 10.93 17.94 18.03
CA TYR A 62 10.82 19.32 18.54
C TYR A 62 11.00 19.40 20.07
N VAL A 63 12.03 18.73 20.64
CA VAL A 63 12.23 18.73 22.11
C VAL A 63 13.13 19.88 22.58
N SER A 64 14.20 20.17 21.85
CA SER A 64 15.15 21.24 22.24
C SER A 64 15.82 21.86 21.03
N ILE A 65 16.08 21.03 20.02
CA ILE A 65 16.53 21.45 18.70
C ILE A 65 15.59 20.79 17.69
N ARG A 66 15.20 21.56 16.67
CA ARG A 66 14.44 21.05 15.54
C ARG A 66 15.37 20.19 14.69
N ALA A 67 15.14 18.88 14.71
CA ALA A 67 15.87 17.93 13.90
C ALA A 67 14.90 17.06 13.11
N SER A 68 15.25 16.76 11.86
CA SER A 68 14.52 15.82 11.02
C SER A 68 15.38 14.62 10.69
N TYR A 69 14.85 13.43 10.91
CA TYR A 69 15.51 12.16 10.68
C TYR A 69 14.75 11.35 9.63
N GLN A 70 15.48 10.67 8.75
CA GLN A 70 14.91 9.67 7.87
C GLN A 70 14.84 8.34 8.61
N VAL A 71 13.64 7.77 8.65
CA VAL A 71 13.38 6.48 9.28
C VAL A 71 12.98 5.46 8.22
N GLU A 72 13.41 4.22 8.42
CA GLU A 72 13.15 3.09 7.55
C GLU A 72 12.49 1.96 8.34
N MET A 73 11.59 1.23 7.69
CA MET A 73 10.94 0.06 8.27
C MET A 73 11.96 -1.07 8.36
N THR A 74 12.26 -1.52 9.57
CA THR A 74 13.11 -2.69 9.80
C THR A 74 12.30 -3.78 10.48
N CYS A 75 12.45 -5.00 10.01
CA CYS A 75 11.66 -6.14 10.45
C CYS A 75 12.55 -7.31 10.83
N ASN A 76 12.26 -7.92 11.98
CA ASN A 76 12.76 -9.24 12.34
C ASN A 76 11.62 -10.26 12.15
N PHE A 77 11.75 -11.08 11.10
CA PHE A 77 10.78 -12.11 10.74
C PHE A 77 10.80 -13.31 11.69
N ALA A 78 11.88 -13.58 12.41
CA ALA A 78 11.92 -14.67 13.40
C ALA A 78 10.94 -14.41 14.54
N ASN A 79 10.85 -13.15 14.97
CA ASN A 79 9.98 -12.72 16.07
C ASN A 79 8.65 -12.08 15.58
N ASN A 80 8.44 -11.98 14.26
CA ASN A 80 7.31 -11.31 13.62
C ASN A 80 7.09 -9.85 14.07
N VAL A 81 8.18 -9.13 14.36
CA VAL A 81 8.14 -7.73 14.79
C VAL A 81 8.82 -6.81 13.79
N CYS A 82 8.26 -5.62 13.62
CA CYS A 82 8.85 -4.51 12.91
C CYS A 82 8.75 -3.23 13.73
N ALA A 83 9.65 -2.31 13.44
CA ALA A 83 9.61 -0.94 13.93
C ALA A 83 10.24 0.00 12.90
N LEU A 84 9.98 1.29 13.08
CA LEU A 84 10.65 2.35 12.34
C LEU A 84 11.92 2.74 13.10
N LEU A 85 13.07 2.54 12.45
CA LEU A 85 14.38 2.92 12.99
C LEU A 85 15.07 3.88 12.03
N CYS A 86 16.04 4.64 12.52
CA CYS A 86 16.87 5.46 11.64
C CYS A 86 17.67 4.59 10.67
N SER A 87 17.89 5.08 9.45
CA SER A 87 18.80 4.45 8.50
C SER A 87 20.23 4.51 9.05
N ALA A 88 20.67 3.42 9.66
CA ALA A 88 22.00 3.24 10.25
C ALA A 88 22.56 1.88 9.83
N ASP A 89 23.87 1.67 9.97
CA ASP A 89 24.58 0.50 9.42
C ASP A 89 24.13 -0.85 10.03
N SER A 90 23.52 -0.83 11.23
CA SER A 90 23.10 -2.03 11.98
C SER A 90 21.70 -1.93 12.60
N THR A 91 20.68 -1.57 11.80
CA THR A 91 19.29 -1.43 12.29
C THR A 91 18.68 -2.74 12.82
N ALA A 92 19.11 -3.90 12.29
CA ALA A 92 18.59 -5.21 12.71
C ALA A 92 19.01 -5.55 14.15
N ASP A 93 20.28 -5.35 14.50
CA ASP A 93 20.79 -5.61 15.85
C ASP A 93 20.12 -4.69 16.88
N LEU A 94 19.86 -3.43 16.49
CA LEU A 94 19.14 -2.46 17.31
C LEU A 94 17.68 -2.90 17.56
N LEU A 95 17.01 -3.44 16.55
CA LEU A 95 15.65 -3.99 16.70
C LEU A 95 15.63 -5.17 17.67
N ASP A 96 16.63 -6.04 17.64
CA ASP A 96 16.74 -7.18 18.55
C ASP A 96 17.05 -6.74 19.98
N ALA A 97 17.88 -5.72 20.15
CA ALA A 97 18.11 -5.09 21.45
C ALA A 97 16.82 -4.47 22.02
N LEU A 98 16.02 -3.80 21.18
CA LEU A 98 14.72 -3.21 21.56
C LEU A 98 13.70 -4.26 21.98
N TYR A 99 13.64 -5.37 21.25
CA TYR A 99 12.74 -6.49 21.51
C TYR A 99 13.10 -7.20 22.83
N ASN A 100 14.40 -7.46 23.04
CA ASN A 100 14.90 -8.15 24.24
C ASN A 100 15.06 -7.22 25.46
N ASN A 101 14.69 -5.94 25.35
CA ASN A 101 14.92 -4.91 26.39
C ASN A 101 16.38 -4.79 26.85
N ASN A 102 17.34 -5.05 25.94
CA ASN A 102 18.77 -5.02 26.21
C ASN A 102 19.42 -3.71 25.73
N ILE A 103 18.72 -2.59 25.88
CA ILE A 103 19.24 -1.29 25.46
C ILE A 103 19.99 -0.70 26.64
N ASN A 104 21.28 -0.42 26.47
CA ASN A 104 22.04 0.31 27.47
C ASN A 104 21.58 1.77 27.48
N GLU A 105 21.30 2.33 28.66
CA GLU A 105 20.84 3.71 28.86
C GLU A 105 21.80 4.77 28.26
N ASN A 106 23.05 4.39 28.00
CA ASN A 106 24.11 5.25 27.44
C ASN A 106 24.27 5.13 25.93
N ASP A 107 23.68 4.11 25.30
CA ASP A 107 23.62 4.02 23.84
C ASP A 107 22.46 4.91 23.40
N ASP A 108 22.78 6.13 22.97
CA ASP A 108 21.83 6.98 22.28
C ASP A 108 21.90 6.65 20.78
N PRO A 109 21.03 5.77 20.24
CA PRO A 109 21.04 5.44 18.82
C PRO A 109 20.60 6.63 17.95
N THR A 110 20.19 7.77 18.53
CA THR A 110 20.06 9.00 17.75
C THR A 110 21.41 9.59 17.31
N GLY A 111 22.52 9.16 17.94
CA GLY A 111 23.88 9.50 17.52
C GLY A 111 24.31 8.91 16.18
N SER A 112 23.62 7.87 15.68
CA SER A 112 23.86 7.29 14.35
C SER A 112 22.84 7.73 13.30
N CYS A 113 21.81 8.51 13.67
CA CYS A 113 20.81 9.00 12.73
C CYS A 113 21.35 10.18 11.91
N ILE A 114 21.33 10.05 10.58
CA ILE A 114 21.64 11.16 9.67
C ILE A 114 20.50 12.19 9.75
N SER A 115 20.79 13.37 10.29
CA SER A 115 19.83 14.49 10.30
C SER A 115 19.84 15.22 8.95
N THR A 116 18.67 15.37 8.32
CA THR A 116 18.56 16.00 6.99
C THR A 116 18.58 17.52 7.06
N THR A 117 18.24 18.10 8.21
CA THR A 117 18.36 19.53 8.51
C THR A 117 18.78 19.71 9.96
N SER A 118 20.05 20.04 10.17
CA SER A 118 20.54 20.56 11.46
C SER A 118 20.75 22.06 11.29
N SER A 119 20.08 22.90 12.10
CA SER A 119 20.60 24.24 12.36
C SER A 119 21.91 24.06 13.12
N VAL A 120 23.00 24.52 12.51
CA VAL A 120 24.39 24.40 12.98
C VAL A 120 24.49 24.87 14.43
N PHE A 121 24.72 23.95 15.37
CA PHE A 121 25.66 24.05 16.49
C PHE A 121 25.73 22.67 17.15
N ALA A 122 26.83 21.96 16.91
CA ALA A 122 27.14 20.72 17.61
C ALA A 122 27.68 21.06 18.99
N ILE A 123 26.91 20.93 20.08
CA ILE A 123 27.46 20.85 21.45
C ILE A 123 26.57 20.01 22.40
N HIS A 124 27.19 18.96 22.95
CA HIS A 124 26.90 18.13 24.14
C HIS A 124 25.70 17.16 24.20
N PRO A 125 25.93 15.89 24.65
CA PRO A 125 24.89 14.91 24.87
C PRO A 125 24.13 15.26 26.17
N LEU A 126 22.83 15.49 26.05
CA LEU A 126 21.97 15.66 27.21
C LEU A 126 21.63 14.27 27.77
N THR A 127 22.20 13.97 28.92
CA THR A 127 21.90 12.79 29.73
C THR A 127 20.45 12.87 30.21
N ALA A 128 19.55 12.14 29.54
CA ALA A 128 18.19 11.95 30.01
C ALA A 128 18.20 10.93 31.15
N LYS A 129 17.81 11.37 32.35
CA LYS A 129 17.71 10.52 33.54
C LYS A 129 16.46 9.65 33.44
N THR A 130 16.61 8.34 33.33
CA THR A 130 15.47 7.41 33.34
C THR A 130 14.85 7.38 34.73
N LEU A 131 13.54 7.64 34.82
CA LEU A 131 12.77 7.33 36.02
C LEU A 131 12.66 5.82 36.12
N THR A 132 13.47 5.22 37.00
CA THR A 132 13.28 3.85 37.48
C THR A 132 11.96 3.76 38.24
N THR A 133 10.86 3.52 37.51
CA THR A 133 9.63 3.04 38.11
C THR A 133 9.58 1.53 37.90
N THR A 134 9.90 0.85 38.98
CA THR A 134 9.73 -0.58 39.16
C THR A 134 8.30 -1.03 38.79
N THR A 135 8.20 -2.23 38.22
CA THR A 135 6.98 -3.04 38.07
C THR A 135 5.90 -2.55 37.10
N TYR A 136 6.18 -2.53 35.80
CA TYR A 136 5.20 -2.91 34.77
C TYR A 136 6.01 -3.48 33.59
N VAL A 137 5.81 -4.75 33.24
CA VAL A 137 6.26 -5.28 31.95
C VAL A 137 5.34 -4.63 30.91
N ASN A 138 5.63 -3.40 30.51
CA ASN A 138 4.87 -2.69 29.51
C ASN A 138 5.01 -3.45 28.19
N ARG A 139 3.89 -3.93 27.66
CA ARG A 139 3.86 -4.55 26.33
C ARG A 139 4.18 -3.47 25.30
N LYS A 140 5.43 -3.45 24.83
CA LYS A 140 5.81 -2.69 23.63
C LYS A 140 4.99 -3.21 22.45
N ASN A 141 4.21 -2.33 21.84
CA ASN A 141 3.37 -2.67 20.70
C ASN A 141 4.17 -2.46 19.42
N PHE A 142 4.78 -3.55 18.94
CA PHE A 142 5.49 -3.57 17.66
C PHE A 142 4.50 -3.77 16.49
N ILE A 143 4.95 -3.39 15.29
CA ILE A 143 4.25 -3.68 14.04
C ILE A 143 4.42 -5.17 13.74
N ASN A 144 3.33 -5.88 13.43
CA ASN A 144 3.41 -7.28 13.04
C ASN A 144 4.04 -7.40 11.63
N ALA A 145 5.20 -8.07 11.55
CA ALA A 145 5.95 -8.21 10.29
C ALA A 145 5.19 -8.96 9.20
N GLY A 146 4.42 -9.98 9.57
CA GLY A 146 3.65 -10.78 8.62
C GLY A 146 2.53 -9.97 7.97
N VAL A 147 1.82 -9.14 8.74
CA VAL A 147 0.74 -8.29 8.21
C VAL A 147 1.29 -7.19 7.30
N TRP A 148 2.38 -6.55 7.71
CA TRP A 148 3.08 -5.56 6.89
C TRP A 148 3.55 -6.16 5.55
N LEU A 149 4.26 -7.30 5.60
CA LEU A 149 4.73 -7.98 4.38
C LEU A 149 3.57 -8.44 3.50
N SER A 150 2.52 -9.00 4.09
CA SER A 150 1.32 -9.43 3.35
C SER A 150 0.65 -8.27 2.64
N THR A 151 0.61 -7.09 3.26
CA THR A 151 0.07 -5.87 2.65
C THR A 151 0.87 -5.49 1.40
N ILE A 152 2.21 -5.47 1.49
CA ILE A 152 3.09 -5.19 0.35
C ILE A 152 2.90 -6.21 -0.77
N VAL A 153 2.91 -7.50 -0.44
CA VAL A 153 2.77 -8.58 -1.42
C VAL A 153 1.42 -8.49 -2.13
N CYS A 154 0.32 -8.28 -1.40
CA CYS A 154 -1.00 -8.12 -2.00
C CYS A 154 -1.08 -6.90 -2.91
N LEU A 155 -0.46 -5.78 -2.53
CA LEU A 155 -0.42 -4.57 -3.34
C LEU A 155 0.37 -4.81 -4.64
N VAL A 156 1.57 -5.40 -4.55
CA VAL A 156 2.39 -5.72 -5.73
C VAL A 156 1.68 -6.70 -6.67
N ILE A 157 1.03 -7.73 -6.12
CA ILE A 157 0.22 -8.68 -6.90
C ILE A 157 -0.94 -7.96 -7.59
N ALA A 158 -1.66 -7.07 -6.88
CA ALA A 158 -2.74 -6.27 -7.47
C ALA A 158 -2.23 -5.39 -8.62
N ALA A 159 -1.05 -4.80 -8.49
CA ALA A 159 -0.43 -3.99 -9.55
C ALA A 159 -0.05 -4.84 -10.77
N ILE A 160 0.55 -6.01 -10.59
CA ILE A 160 0.90 -6.92 -11.68
C ILE A 160 -0.37 -7.39 -12.42
N ILE A 161 -1.41 -7.78 -11.68
CA ILE A 161 -2.68 -8.21 -12.26
C ILE A 161 -3.37 -7.05 -13.00
N GLY A 162 -3.33 -5.83 -12.44
CA GLY A 162 -3.85 -4.63 -13.09
C GLY A 162 -3.12 -4.27 -14.40
N LEU A 163 -1.80 -4.47 -14.44
CA LEU A 163 -1.00 -4.33 -15.65
C LEU A 163 -1.43 -5.36 -16.70
N LEU A 164 -1.54 -6.63 -16.31
CA LEU A 164 -2.02 -7.70 -17.22
C LEU A 164 -3.42 -7.38 -17.77
N ALA A 165 -4.35 -6.94 -16.92
CA ALA A 165 -5.68 -6.53 -17.32
C ALA A 165 -5.65 -5.39 -18.36
N SER A 166 -4.78 -4.39 -18.15
CA SER A 166 -4.64 -3.25 -19.06
C SER A 166 -4.05 -3.67 -20.41
N VAL A 167 -2.98 -4.47 -20.41
CA VAL A 167 -2.37 -4.99 -21.66
C VAL A 167 -3.37 -5.84 -22.44
N LEU A 168 -4.12 -6.72 -21.76
CA LEU A 168 -5.16 -7.53 -22.39
C LEU A 168 -6.29 -6.66 -22.96
N ALA A 169 -6.71 -5.60 -22.27
CA ALA A 169 -7.75 -4.69 -22.77
C ALA A 169 -7.29 -3.96 -24.04
N LEU A 170 -6.03 -3.51 -24.07
CA LEU A 170 -5.44 -2.91 -25.27
C LEU A 170 -5.37 -3.92 -26.43
N TYR A 171 -4.92 -5.15 -26.14
CA TYR A 171 -4.88 -6.22 -27.13
C TYR A 171 -6.26 -6.53 -27.71
N ASN A 172 -7.29 -6.61 -26.87
CA ASN A 172 -8.69 -6.83 -27.28
C ASN A 172 -9.31 -5.67 -28.08
N THR A 173 -8.70 -4.48 -28.05
CA THR A 173 -9.16 -3.34 -28.84
C THR A 173 -8.74 -3.48 -30.32
N ILE A 174 -7.56 -4.06 -30.54
CA ILE A 174 -6.95 -4.21 -31.87
C ILE A 174 -7.30 -5.57 -32.47
N SER A 175 -7.10 -6.63 -31.69
CA SER A 175 -7.29 -8.01 -32.09
C SER A 175 -8.64 -8.54 -31.63
N ASN A 176 -9.27 -9.41 -32.43
CA ASN A 176 -10.46 -10.17 -32.03
C ASN A 176 -10.05 -11.63 -31.76
N PRO A 177 -9.42 -11.96 -30.62
CA PRO A 177 -8.98 -13.32 -30.34
C PRO A 177 -10.16 -14.27 -30.10
N ILE A 178 -10.05 -15.50 -30.60
CA ILE A 178 -11.04 -16.57 -30.44
C ILE A 178 -10.79 -17.34 -29.11
N ASN A 179 -9.55 -17.33 -28.62
CA ASN A 179 -9.13 -18.06 -27.43
C ASN A 179 -9.71 -17.44 -26.15
N PHE A 180 -10.28 -18.27 -25.27
CA PHE A 180 -10.95 -17.85 -24.03
C PHE A 180 -10.07 -16.96 -23.14
N TYR A 181 -8.80 -17.33 -22.94
CA TYR A 181 -7.86 -16.58 -22.09
C TYR A 181 -7.54 -15.17 -22.59
N LEU A 182 -7.63 -14.93 -23.90
CA LEU A 182 -7.38 -13.63 -24.52
C LEU A 182 -8.67 -12.89 -24.84
N SER A 183 -9.83 -13.51 -24.60
CA SER A 183 -11.14 -12.94 -24.86
C SER A 183 -11.55 -11.94 -23.77
N VAL A 184 -12.65 -11.24 -24.01
CA VAL A 184 -13.30 -10.30 -23.09
C VAL A 184 -13.56 -10.94 -21.71
N GLY A 185 -13.80 -12.25 -21.67
CA GLY A 185 -14.01 -13.00 -20.42
C GLY A 185 -12.84 -12.86 -19.44
N SER A 186 -11.59 -12.82 -19.93
CA SER A 186 -10.43 -12.68 -19.05
C SER A 186 -10.32 -11.28 -18.45
N LEU A 187 -10.84 -10.24 -19.11
CA LEU A 187 -10.87 -8.87 -18.57
C LEU A 187 -11.70 -8.79 -17.30
N TYR A 188 -12.82 -9.51 -17.22
CA TYR A 188 -13.61 -9.62 -16.00
C TYR A 188 -12.82 -10.30 -14.88
N PHE A 189 -12.17 -11.42 -15.21
CA PHE A 189 -11.40 -12.19 -14.25
C PHE A 189 -10.22 -11.40 -13.66
N TYR A 190 -9.39 -10.78 -14.51
CA TYR A 190 -8.22 -10.04 -14.03
C TYR A 190 -8.60 -8.74 -13.32
N ASN A 191 -9.59 -7.97 -13.78
CA ASN A 191 -10.05 -6.79 -13.04
C ASN A 191 -10.73 -7.17 -11.71
N GLY A 192 -11.48 -8.27 -11.66
CA GLY A 192 -12.05 -8.80 -10.43
C GLY A 192 -10.99 -9.28 -9.43
N LEU A 193 -9.95 -9.96 -9.93
CA LEU A 193 -8.85 -10.41 -9.10
C LEU A 193 -8.03 -9.22 -8.57
N ALA A 194 -7.75 -8.21 -9.41
CA ALA A 194 -7.12 -6.97 -8.97
C ALA A 194 -7.96 -6.27 -7.89
N LEU A 195 -9.28 -6.15 -8.09
CA LEU A 195 -10.20 -5.60 -7.10
C LEU A 195 -10.11 -6.36 -5.77
N GLY A 196 -10.11 -7.69 -5.80
CA GLY A 196 -10.00 -8.54 -4.61
C GLY A 196 -8.71 -8.30 -3.83
N PHE A 197 -7.56 -8.29 -4.50
CA PHE A 197 -6.28 -7.99 -3.84
C PHE A 197 -6.19 -6.54 -3.37
N THR A 198 -6.79 -5.58 -4.09
CA THR A 198 -6.85 -4.19 -3.60
C THR A 198 -7.63 -4.06 -2.30
N LEU A 199 -8.78 -4.72 -2.21
CA LEU A 199 -9.59 -4.76 -1.00
C LEU A 199 -8.85 -5.45 0.15
N LEU A 200 -8.14 -6.54 -0.14
CA LEU A 200 -7.39 -7.30 0.86
C LEU A 200 -6.30 -6.45 1.53
N TYR A 201 -5.46 -5.75 0.76
CA TYR A 201 -4.40 -4.93 1.37
C TYR A 201 -4.96 -3.74 2.17
N VAL A 202 -6.06 -3.14 1.71
CA VAL A 202 -6.71 -2.03 2.44
C VAL A 202 -7.22 -2.52 3.80
N ILE A 203 -7.85 -3.70 3.85
CA ILE A 203 -8.33 -4.29 5.11
C ILE A 203 -7.16 -4.70 6.02
N LEU A 204 -6.12 -5.34 5.48
CA LEU A 204 -4.94 -5.74 6.26
C LEU A 204 -4.28 -4.53 6.93
N TRP A 205 -4.07 -3.45 6.18
CA TRP A 205 -3.49 -2.23 6.74
C TRP A 205 -4.45 -1.51 7.70
N GLY A 206 -5.73 -1.40 7.35
CA GLY A 206 -6.74 -0.73 8.18
C GLY A 206 -6.96 -1.43 9.53
N THR A 207 -6.93 -2.77 9.55
CA THR A 207 -7.01 -3.55 10.79
C THR A 207 -5.75 -3.38 11.63
N MET A 208 -4.57 -3.42 11.01
CA MET A 208 -3.30 -3.16 11.67
C MET A 208 -3.25 -1.78 12.32
N TYR A 209 -3.73 -0.75 11.62
CA TYR A 209 -3.80 0.61 12.15
C TYR A 209 -4.62 0.68 13.44
N ASN A 210 -5.80 0.09 13.46
CA ASN A 210 -6.68 0.14 14.63
C ASN A 210 -6.15 -0.64 15.83
N LEU A 211 -5.44 -1.75 15.58
CA LEU A 211 -4.98 -2.64 16.65
C LEU A 211 -3.66 -2.20 17.30
N THR A 212 -2.71 -1.69 16.51
CA THR A 212 -1.37 -1.36 17.01
C THR A 212 -1.04 0.11 16.82
N ILE A 213 -1.14 0.62 15.59
CA ILE A 213 -0.55 1.91 15.22
C ILE A 213 -1.29 3.10 15.85
N PHE A 214 -2.59 2.96 16.08
CA PHE A 214 -3.40 3.99 16.72
C PHE A 214 -2.94 4.32 18.14
N HIS A 215 -2.41 3.32 18.86
CA HIS A 215 -1.91 3.47 20.22
C HIS A 215 -0.41 3.76 20.28
N ASN A 216 0.36 3.18 19.35
CA ASN A 216 1.80 3.40 19.30
C ASN A 216 2.29 3.33 17.85
N VAL A 217 2.97 4.39 17.40
CA VAL A 217 3.50 4.49 16.04
C VAL A 217 4.73 3.58 15.80
N ALA A 218 5.12 2.77 16.79
CA ALA A 218 6.24 1.82 16.73
C ALA A 218 7.55 2.48 16.25
N LEU A 219 7.81 3.67 16.76
CA LEU A 219 9.05 4.41 16.59
C LEU A 219 10.01 4.04 17.74
N TYR A 220 11.32 4.14 17.51
CA TYR A 220 12.31 3.99 18.59
C TYR A 220 11.95 4.79 19.86
N ASP A 221 11.67 6.09 19.72
CA ASP A 221 11.40 6.97 20.87
C ASP A 221 10.12 6.58 21.63
N THR A 222 9.13 6.00 20.96
CA THR A 222 7.89 5.51 21.60
C THR A 222 8.03 4.11 22.17
N LEU A 223 8.94 3.30 21.63
CA LEU A 223 9.28 1.97 22.14
C LEU A 223 10.26 2.02 23.31
N ALA A 224 11.08 3.05 23.37
CA ALA A 224 11.99 3.36 24.48
C ALA A 224 11.32 4.14 25.62
N GLU A 225 9.99 4.34 25.55
CA GLU A 225 9.19 5.07 26.55
C GLU A 225 9.66 6.51 26.82
N LYS A 226 10.30 7.17 25.83
CA LYS A 226 10.68 8.59 25.94
C LYS A 226 9.53 9.50 25.50
N MET A 227 8.72 9.04 24.56
CA MET A 227 7.58 9.78 24.02
C MET A 227 6.32 8.92 23.97
N THR A 228 5.17 9.57 24.11
CA THR A 228 3.86 8.93 23.92
C THR A 228 3.17 9.44 22.66
N SER A 229 2.49 8.54 21.95
CA SER A 229 1.73 8.83 20.73
C SER A 229 0.28 8.32 20.82
N ASP A 230 -0.20 8.01 22.03
CA ASP A 230 -1.49 7.35 22.23
C ASP A 230 -2.63 8.18 21.63
N LYS A 231 -3.34 7.61 20.65
CA LYS A 231 -4.48 8.20 19.93
C LYS A 231 -4.15 9.48 19.13
N MET A 232 -2.87 9.72 18.87
CA MET A 232 -2.40 10.87 18.11
C MET A 232 -1.93 10.50 16.70
N ALA A 233 -2.12 9.24 16.28
CA ALA A 233 -1.89 8.76 14.94
C ALA A 233 -3.15 8.88 14.07
N PHE A 234 -2.95 9.22 12.81
CA PHE A 234 -3.97 9.38 11.78
C PHE A 234 -3.52 8.67 10.49
N LEU A 235 -4.49 8.16 9.74
CA LEU A 235 -4.25 7.64 8.39
C LEU A 235 -3.97 8.79 7.44
N GLY A 236 -2.81 8.73 6.77
CA GLY A 236 -2.39 9.72 5.79
C GLY A 236 -3.05 9.52 4.42
N TYR A 237 -2.79 10.43 3.49
CA TYR A 237 -3.47 10.44 2.19
C TYR A 237 -3.20 9.17 1.36
N SER A 238 -2.03 8.55 1.51
CA SER A 238 -1.64 7.38 0.71
C SER A 238 -2.56 6.18 0.90
N TYR A 239 -3.15 6.05 2.09
CA TYR A 239 -4.16 5.05 2.40
C TYR A 239 -5.53 5.41 1.78
N TRP A 240 -5.92 6.69 1.83
CA TRP A 240 -7.20 7.14 1.28
C TRP A 240 -7.25 7.06 -0.25
N ILE A 241 -6.12 7.33 -0.92
CA ILE A 241 -6.04 7.15 -2.38
C ILE A 241 -6.17 5.68 -2.81
N SER A 242 -5.95 4.71 -1.92
CA SER A 242 -6.12 3.28 -2.20
C SER A 242 -7.57 2.88 -2.48
N PHE A 243 -8.55 3.71 -2.09
CA PHE A 243 -9.95 3.50 -2.47
C PHE A 243 -10.23 3.86 -3.93
N ILE A 244 -9.45 4.75 -4.52
CA ILE A 244 -9.59 5.13 -5.94
C ILE A 244 -9.44 3.90 -6.85
N PRO A 245 -8.35 3.11 -6.81
CA PRO A 245 -8.23 1.94 -7.67
C PRO A 245 -9.34 0.90 -7.43
N MET A 246 -9.84 0.76 -6.20
CA MET A 246 -10.99 -0.10 -5.89
C MET A 246 -12.24 0.33 -6.69
N THR A 247 -12.55 1.63 -6.69
CA THR A 247 -13.68 2.15 -7.47
C THR A 247 -13.48 2.02 -8.97
N PHE A 248 -12.26 2.25 -9.47
CA PHE A 248 -11.96 2.15 -10.90
C PHE A 248 -11.99 0.69 -11.39
N TYR A 249 -11.44 -0.27 -10.65
CA TYR A 249 -11.60 -1.68 -11.01
C TYR A 249 -13.07 -2.12 -10.99
N GLY A 250 -13.86 -1.67 -10.00
CA GLY A 250 -15.31 -1.90 -9.98
C GLY A 250 -16.02 -1.28 -11.20
N ALA A 251 -15.68 -0.04 -11.56
CA ALA A 251 -16.22 0.63 -12.74
C ALA A 251 -15.83 -0.08 -14.04
N SER A 252 -14.61 -0.61 -14.14
CA SER A 252 -14.13 -1.37 -15.30
C SER A 252 -14.99 -2.62 -15.55
N ILE A 253 -15.37 -3.32 -14.47
CA ILE A 253 -16.26 -4.49 -14.51
C ILE A 253 -17.68 -4.07 -14.91
N ALA A 254 -18.18 -2.96 -14.36
CA ALA A 254 -19.51 -2.43 -14.68
C ALA A 254 -19.62 -2.01 -16.17
N VAL A 255 -18.57 -1.41 -16.74
CA VAL A 255 -18.51 -1.05 -18.17
C VAL A 255 -18.57 -2.28 -19.06
N LEU A 256 -17.84 -3.34 -18.69
CA LEU A 256 -17.88 -4.61 -19.43
C LEU A 256 -19.27 -5.25 -19.35
N PHE A 257 -19.89 -5.25 -18.17
CA PHE A 257 -21.24 -5.78 -17.96
C PHE A 257 -22.28 -5.00 -18.77
N TYR A 258 -22.16 -3.67 -18.78
CA TYR A 258 -23.02 -2.80 -19.58
C TYR A 258 -22.89 -3.10 -21.08
N ARG A 259 -21.66 -3.33 -21.57
CA ARG A 259 -21.42 -3.75 -22.96
C ARG A 259 -22.09 -5.10 -23.27
N GLU A 260 -22.03 -6.06 -22.37
CA GLU A 260 -22.70 -7.35 -22.53
C GLU A 260 -24.22 -7.20 -22.59
N HIS A 261 -24.79 -6.37 -21.72
CA HIS A 261 -26.22 -6.05 -21.72
C HIS A 261 -26.69 -5.39 -23.02
N LEU A 262 -25.90 -4.46 -23.57
CA LEU A 262 -26.20 -3.86 -24.88
C LEU A 262 -26.12 -4.90 -26.01
N ASN A 263 -25.12 -5.78 -25.97
CA ASN A 263 -25.00 -6.86 -26.97
C ASN A 263 -26.15 -7.88 -26.90
N ALA A 264 -26.71 -8.11 -25.71
CA ALA A 264 -27.87 -8.98 -25.54
C ALA A 264 -29.16 -8.34 -26.09
N LYS A 265 -29.26 -7.00 -26.04
CA LYS A 265 -30.40 -6.24 -26.57
C LYS A 265 -30.37 -6.08 -28.09
N ASP A 266 -29.19 -6.08 -28.70
CA ASP A 266 -29.02 -6.06 -30.16
C ASP A 266 -28.82 -7.49 -30.69
N PRO A 267 -29.88 -8.23 -31.08
CA PRO A 267 -29.71 -9.52 -31.75
C PRO A 267 -29.02 -9.29 -33.09
N LYS A 268 -27.72 -9.56 -33.16
CA LYS A 268 -26.99 -9.56 -34.44
C LYS A 268 -27.64 -10.61 -35.35
N GLN A 269 -28.01 -10.17 -36.56
CA GLN A 269 -28.47 -10.99 -37.67
C GLN A 269 -27.73 -12.33 -37.63
N LYS A 270 -28.49 -13.41 -37.40
CA LYS A 270 -28.05 -14.77 -37.64
C LYS A 270 -27.43 -14.74 -39.03
N ASN A 271 -26.11 -14.95 -39.13
CA ASN A 271 -25.49 -15.21 -40.42
C ASN A 271 -26.31 -16.37 -40.99
N ILE A 272 -27.09 -16.09 -42.03
CA ILE A 272 -27.69 -17.12 -42.84
C ILE A 272 -26.48 -17.94 -43.26
N GLN A 273 -26.36 -19.16 -42.72
CA GLN A 273 -25.54 -20.15 -43.36
C GLN A 273 -26.16 -20.24 -44.74
N ILE A 274 -25.47 -19.68 -45.75
CA ILE A 274 -25.74 -20.07 -47.13
C ILE A 274 -25.41 -21.54 -47.10
N GLU A 275 -26.46 -22.34 -46.97
CA GLU A 275 -26.43 -23.75 -47.20
C GLU A 275 -25.80 -23.88 -48.58
N ASP A 276 -24.63 -24.50 -48.66
CA ASP A 276 -24.10 -25.04 -49.92
C ASP A 276 -25.04 -26.17 -50.36
N SER A 277 -26.30 -25.84 -50.66
CA SER A 277 -27.24 -26.65 -51.41
C SER A 277 -26.96 -26.44 -52.91
N ALA A 278 -25.70 -26.55 -53.30
CA ALA A 278 -25.33 -26.75 -54.70
C ALA A 278 -25.14 -28.26 -54.90
N ASP A 279 -26.26 -28.98 -55.00
CA ASP A 279 -26.29 -30.33 -55.55
C ASP A 279 -25.66 -30.26 -56.96
N PRO A 280 -24.53 -30.93 -57.24
CA PRO A 280 -23.86 -30.85 -58.53
C PRO A 280 -24.54 -31.71 -59.61
N SER A 281 -25.76 -32.20 -59.39
CA SER A 281 -26.43 -33.16 -60.29
C SER A 281 -27.52 -32.57 -61.18
N LEU A 282 -27.80 -31.25 -61.13
CA LEU A 282 -28.92 -30.64 -61.88
C LEU A 282 -28.55 -29.91 -63.18
N PHE A 283 -27.42 -30.24 -63.82
CA PHE A 283 -27.08 -29.73 -65.15
C PHE A 283 -26.53 -30.82 -66.07
N LEU A 284 -27.40 -31.74 -66.52
CA LEU A 284 -27.20 -32.53 -67.74
C LEU A 284 -28.56 -32.82 -68.39
N PHE A 285 -29.03 -31.88 -69.20
CA PHE A 285 -29.83 -32.11 -70.41
C PHE A 285 -29.44 -31.06 -71.45
#